data_AF-A0A2K5HMF0-F1
#
_entry.id   AF-A0A2K5HMF0-F1
#
_cell.length_a   1.000
_cell.length_b   1.000
_cell.length_c   1.000
_cell.angle_alpha   90.00
_cell.angle_beta   90.00
_cell.angle_gamma   90.00
#
_symmetry.space_group_name_H-M   'P 1'
#
loop_
_entity.id
_entity.type
_entity.pdbx_description
1 polymer ?
#
loop_
_entity_poly.entity_id
_entity_poly.type
_entity_poly.pdbx_seq_one_letter_code
_entity_poly.pdbx_strand_id
1 'polypeptide(L)'
;MEDILTESEIKLDGVRQKIFQVAQELSGEDMHQFHRAITTGLQEYVEAVSFQHFIKTRSLISMDEINKQLIFTTDDNGKENKTMRKLRFREMK
;
A
#
# COMPACT_ATOMS: atom_id res chain seq x y z
N MET A 1 11.25 -0.59 22.02
CA MET A 1 10.77 0.47 21.12
C MET A 1 11.19 0.18 19.68
N GLU A 2 12.43 -0.25 19.46
CA GLU A 2 12.92 -0.81 18.18
C GLU A 2 11.98 -1.89 17.60
N ASP A 3 11.54 -2.83 18.43
CA ASP A 3 10.71 -3.97 18.00
C ASP A 3 9.35 -3.51 17.45
N ILE A 4 8.75 -2.48 18.09
CA ILE A 4 7.46 -1.91 17.67
C ILE A 4 7.62 -1.17 16.34
N LEU A 5 8.72 -0.44 16.16
CA LEU A 5 9.01 0.25 14.91
C LEU A 5 9.24 -0.75 13.78
N THR A 6 9.95 -1.84 14.05
CA THR A 6 10.14 -2.94 13.10
C THR A 6 8.81 -3.62 12.74
N GLU A 7 7.98 -3.94 13.74
CA GLU A 7 6.67 -4.55 13.51
C GLU A 7 5.74 -3.63 12.68
N SER A 8 5.74 -2.33 12.99
CA SER A 8 4.94 -1.36 12.24
C SER A 8 5.41 -1.23 10.78
N GLU A 9 6.72 -1.32 10.52
CA GLU A 9 7.24 -1.34 9.14
C GLU A 9 6.72 -2.54 8.35
N ILE A 10 6.74 -3.73 8.95
CA ILE A 10 6.21 -4.95 8.34
C ILE A 10 4.71 -4.82 8.02
N LYS A 11 3.94 -4.17 8.91
CA LYS A 11 2.52 -3.91 8.66
C LYS A 11 2.31 -2.89 7.54
N LEU A 12 3.10 -1.83 7.49
CA LEU A 12 3.06 -0.83 6.42
C LEU A 12 3.44 -1.43 5.06
N ASP A 13 4.38 -2.36 5.01
CA ASP A 13 4.64 -3.16 3.81
C ASP A 13 3.39 -3.90 3.33
N GLY A 14 2.65 -4.53 4.24
CA GLY A 14 1.37 -5.18 3.92
C GLY A 14 0.33 -4.20 3.35
N VAL A 15 0.30 -2.95 3.82
CA VAL A 15 -0.57 -1.90 3.27
C VAL A 15 -0.11 -1.47 1.88
N ARG A 16 1.19 -1.26 1.67
CA ARG A 16 1.77 -0.96 0.34
C ARG A 16 1.42 -2.03 -0.69
N GLN A 17 1.43 -3.30 -0.29
CA GLN A 17 1.00 -4.41 -1.17
C GLN A 17 -0.49 -4.34 -1.56
N LYS A 18 -1.37 -3.86 -0.67
CA LYS A 18 -2.77 -3.61 -1.03
C LYS A 18 -2.91 -2.41 -1.96
N ILE A 19 -2.14 -1.35 -1.73
CA ILE A 19 -2.11 -0.18 -2.62
C ILE A 19 -1.60 -0.59 -4.01
N PHE A 20 -0.63 -1.51 -4.09
CA PHE A 20 -0.19 -2.08 -5.36
C PHE A 20 -1.33 -2.79 -6.11
N GLN A 21 -2.13 -3.62 -5.42
CA GLN A 21 -3.30 -4.27 -6.03
C GLN A 21 -4.31 -3.24 -6.55
N VAL A 22 -4.55 -2.17 -5.78
CA VAL A 22 -5.39 -1.04 -6.23
C VAL A 22 -4.80 -0.38 -7.48
N ALA A 23 -3.49 -0.14 -7.52
CA ALA A 23 -2.81 0.44 -8.68
C ALA A 23 -2.93 -0.45 -9.93
N GLN A 24 -2.87 -1.77 -9.77
CA GLN A 24 -3.10 -2.71 -10.87
C GLN A 24 -4.56 -2.67 -11.38
N GLU A 25 -5.53 -2.55 -10.49
CA GLU A 25 -6.96 -2.45 -10.85
C GLU A 25 -7.30 -1.13 -11.52
N LEU A 26 -6.59 -0.05 -11.20
CA LEU A 26 -6.77 1.28 -11.82
C LEU A 26 -5.96 1.46 -13.12
N SER A 27 -5.09 0.52 -13.47
CA SER A 27 -4.25 0.62 -14.66
C SER A 27 -5.09 0.59 -15.94
N GLY A 28 -5.18 1.72 -16.63
CA GLY A 28 -5.97 1.87 -17.86
C GLY A 28 -7.40 2.37 -17.65
N GLU A 29 -7.79 2.67 -16.41
CA GLU A 29 -9.09 3.24 -16.03
C GLU A 29 -8.99 4.76 -15.78
N ASP A 30 -10.13 5.46 -15.76
CA ASP A 30 -10.18 6.85 -15.32
C ASP A 30 -10.05 6.93 -13.79
N MET A 31 -8.90 7.41 -13.33
CA MET A 31 -8.56 7.53 -11.91
C MET A 31 -9.58 8.37 -11.12
N HIS A 32 -10.24 9.35 -11.74
CA HIS A 32 -11.20 10.21 -11.07
C HIS A 32 -12.51 9.50 -10.73
N GLN A 33 -12.86 8.44 -11.46
CA GLN A 33 -14.08 7.67 -11.23
C GLN A 33 -14.00 6.84 -9.94
N PHE A 34 -12.81 6.31 -9.62
CA PHE A 34 -12.58 5.45 -8.46
C PHE A 34 -11.98 6.18 -7.26
N HIS A 35 -11.64 7.46 -7.41
CA HIS A 35 -11.03 8.28 -6.34
C HIS A 35 -11.80 8.23 -5.03
N ARG A 36 -13.15 8.28 -5.06
CA ARG A 36 -13.98 8.19 -3.84
C ARG A 36 -13.88 6.86 -3.11
N ALA A 37 -13.60 5.76 -3.81
CA ALA A 37 -13.49 4.44 -3.20
C ALA A 37 -12.13 4.24 -2.47
N ILE A 38 -11.10 4.98 -2.87
CA ILE A 38 -9.72 4.78 -2.40
C ILE A 38 -9.22 5.91 -1.49
N THR A 39 -9.82 7.10 -1.54
CA THR A 39 -9.30 8.30 -0.87
C THR A 39 -9.14 8.11 0.65
N THR A 40 -10.10 7.46 1.31
CA THR A 40 -10.04 7.20 2.75
C THR A 40 -8.86 6.28 3.11
N GLY A 41 -8.63 5.23 2.31
CA GLY A 41 -7.51 4.31 2.53
C GLY A 41 -6.15 4.98 2.30
N LEU A 42 -6.06 5.87 1.32
CA LEU A 42 -4.85 6.65 1.07
C LEU A 42 -4.58 7.68 2.18
N GLN A 43 -5.61 8.34 2.72
CA GLN A 43 -5.47 9.26 3.86
C GLN A 43 -4.95 8.53 5.10
N GLU A 44 -5.51 7.37 5.41
CA GLU A 44 -5.06 6.54 6.54
C GLU A 44 -3.60 6.07 6.36
N TYR A 45 -3.22 5.70 5.12
CA TYR A 45 -1.84 5.35 4.81
C TYR A 45 -0.90 6.54 5.03
N VAL A 46 -1.27 7.73 4.55
CA VAL A 46 -0.50 8.97 4.76
C VAL A 46 -0.34 9.29 6.24
N GLU A 47 -1.42 9.16 7.03
CA GLU A 47 -1.38 9.35 8.49
C GLU A 47 -0.40 8.36 9.14
N ALA A 48 -0.52 7.07 8.83
CA ALA A 48 0.30 6.03 9.43
C ALA A 48 1.80 6.18 9.11
N VAL A 49 2.17 6.43 7.84
CA VAL A 49 3.59 6.61 7.47
C VAL A 49 4.16 7.91 8.02
N SER A 50 3.36 8.98 8.06
CA SER A 50 3.80 10.27 8.62
C SER A 50 4.02 10.16 10.12
N PHE A 51 3.13 9.47 10.83
CA PHE A 51 3.26 9.26 12.27
C PHE A 51 4.48 8.41 12.60
N GLN A 52 4.68 7.30 11.90
CA GLN A 52 5.85 6.44 12.08
C GLN A 52 7.16 7.18 11.75
N HIS A 53 7.19 7.94 10.65
CA HIS A 53 8.35 8.75 10.27
C HIS A 53 8.68 9.79 11.36
N PHE A 54 7.69 10.53 11.87
CA PHE A 54 7.90 11.51 12.93
C PHE A 54 8.45 10.89 14.22
N ILE A 55 8.01 9.69 14.58
CA ILE A 55 8.57 8.96 15.74
C ILE A 55 10.07 8.66 15.52
N LYS A 56 10.46 8.27 14.29
CA LYS A 56 11.84 7.91 13.93
C LYS A 56 12.77 9.12 13.80
N THR A 57 12.31 10.21 13.19
CA THR A 57 13.19 11.30 12.70
C THR A 57 12.91 12.66 13.34
N ARG A 58 11.75 12.82 14.00
CA ARG A 58 11.23 14.12 14.48
C ARG A 58 11.01 15.14 13.37
N SER A 59 10.85 14.70 12.13
CA SER A 59 10.47 15.53 10.98
C SER A 59 9.15 15.07 10.37
N LEU A 60 8.58 15.92 9.51
CA LEU A 60 7.43 15.54 8.67
C LEU A 60 7.96 14.99 7.34
N ILE A 61 7.43 13.83 6.94
CA ILE A 61 7.72 13.23 5.63
C ILE A 61 7.08 14.06 4.51
N SER A 62 7.79 14.22 3.40
CA SER A 62 7.27 14.92 2.22
C SER A 62 6.38 14.01 1.36
N MET A 63 5.53 14.63 0.54
CA MET A 63 4.70 13.89 -0.43
C MET A 63 5.54 13.05 -1.40
N ASP A 64 6.67 13.58 -1.87
CA ASP A 64 7.58 12.87 -2.77
C ASP A 64 8.19 11.63 -2.12
N GLU A 65 8.52 11.68 -0.83
CA GLU A 65 9.03 10.54 -0.08
C GLU A 65 7.96 9.45 0.12
N ILE A 66 6.70 9.84 0.32
CA ILE A 66 5.58 8.89 0.36
C ILE A 66 5.40 8.24 -1.02
N ASN A 67 5.34 9.05 -2.08
CA ASN A 67 5.12 8.55 -3.45
C ASN A 67 6.22 7.60 -3.92
N LYS A 68 7.49 7.84 -3.54
CA LYS A 68 8.60 6.92 -3.83
C LYS A 68 8.40 5.51 -3.26
N GLN A 69 7.67 5.38 -2.15
CA GLN A 69 7.35 4.07 -1.54
C GLN A 69 6.19 3.36 -2.24
N LEU A 70 5.49 4.03 -3.15
CA LEU A 70 4.34 3.53 -3.91
C LEU A 70 4.66 3.33 -5.40
N ILE A 71 5.94 3.35 -5.77
CA ILE A 71 6.39 2.95 -7.10
C ILE A 71 6.67 1.45 -7.04
N PHE A 72 5.88 0.68 -7.77
CA PHE A 72 5.99 -0.78 -7.84
C PHE A 72 6.53 -1.19 -9.19
N THR A 73 7.45 -2.16 -9.20
CA THR A 73 8.03 -2.74 -10.41
C THR A 73 7.44 -4.12 -10.67
N THR A 74 7.53 -4.61 -11.91
CA THR A 74 6.98 -5.92 -12.30
C THR A 74 7.54 -7.12 -11.52
N ASP A 75 8.69 -6.97 -10.85
CA ASP A 75 9.29 -7.99 -10.00
C ASP A 75 8.62 -8.10 -8.62
N ASP A 76 7.85 -7.08 -8.21
CA ASP A 76 7.12 -7.06 -6.93
C ASP A 76 5.91 -8.02 -6.92
N ASN A 77 5.55 -8.56 -8.09
CA ASN A 77 4.51 -9.60 -8.26
C ASN A 77 4.81 -10.93 -7.53
N GLY A 78 6.05 -11.14 -7.08
CA GLY A 78 6.50 -12.41 -6.47
C GLY A 78 5.88 -12.76 -5.12
N LYS A 79 5.15 -11.84 -4.47
CA LYS A 79 4.51 -12.06 -3.15
C LYS A 79 2.99 -12.16 -3.20
N GLU A 80 2.41 -12.53 -4.34
CA GLU A 80 1.00 -12.93 -4.36
C GLU A 80 0.77 -14.10 -3.40
N ASN A 81 -0.10 -13.87 -2.41
CA ASN A 81 -0.71 -14.94 -1.63
C ASN A 81 -1.41 -15.90 -2.60
N LYS A 82 -0.79 -17.06 -2.88
CA LYS A 82 -1.32 -18.17 -3.70
C LYS A 82 -2.76 -18.55 -3.35
N THR A 83 -3.21 -18.21 -2.14
CA THR A 83 -4.58 -18.36 -1.63
C THR A 83 -5.62 -17.51 -2.38
N MET A 84 -5.32 -16.27 -2.76
CA MET A 84 -6.28 -15.35 -3.40
C MET A 84 -6.55 -15.73 -4.86
N ARG A 85 -5.52 -16.15 -5.62
CA ARG A 85 -5.70 -16.71 -6.96
C ARG A 85 -6.58 -17.95 -6.93
N LYS A 86 -6.40 -18.83 -5.94
CA LYS A 86 -7.20 -20.06 -5.80
C LYS A 86 -8.68 -19.79 -5.53
N LEU A 87 -9.02 -18.70 -4.86
CA LEU A 87 -10.40 -18.29 -4.58
C LEU A 87 -11.11 -17.73 -5.82
N ARG A 88 -10.46 -16.80 -6.57
CA ARG A 88 -11.04 -16.27 -7.83
C ARG A 88 -11.33 -17.38 -8.86
N PHE A 89 -10.46 -18.38 -8.99
CA PHE A 89 -10.70 -19.51 -9.89
C PHE A 89 -11.78 -20.49 -9.39
N ARG A 90 -12.08 -20.52 -8.09
CA ARG A 90 -13.08 -21.44 -7.51
C ARG A 90 -14.51 -20.90 -7.64
N GLU A 91 -14.70 -19.59 -7.71
CA GLU A 91 -16.02 -18.96 -7.87
C GLU A 91 -16.46 -18.84 -9.34
N MET A 92 -15.59 -19.16 -10.30
CA MET A 92 -15.88 -19.15 -11.75
C MET A 92 -16.18 -20.53 -12.35
N LYS A 93 -16.44 -21.55 -11.52
CA LYS A 93 -16.90 -22.88 -11.95
C LYS A 93 -18.28 -23.17 -11.39
#